data_AF-A0A834AG38-F1
#
_entry.id   AF-A0A834AG38-F1
#
_cell.length_a   1.000
_cell.length_b   1.000
_cell.length_c   1.000
_cell.angle_alpha   90.00
_cell.angle_beta   90.00
_cell.angle_gamma   90.00
#
_symmetry.space_group_name_H-M   'P 1'
#
loop_
_entity.id
_entity.type
_entity.pdbx_description
1 polymer ?
#
loop_
_entity_poly.entity_id
_entity_poly.type
_entity_poly.pdbx_seq_one_letter_code
_entity_poly.pdbx_strand_id
1 'polypeptide(L)'
;MGDWMTITDPGLSSESKNLSQYTSETKMSPSSLYSQQVLCSSIPLSKNVHSFFSAFCTEENIEQSISYLDQELTTFGFPSLYEESKGKETKRELNIVAVLNCMNELLILQRKNLLAQENVETQNLKLGSDMDHLQNCYAKLKEQLETSRREMIGLQERDRQLQCKNRNLHQLLKNEKDEVQKLQNIIASRATQYNHDMKRKEREYNKLKERLHQLVMNKKDKKIAMEVLNYVGRADGKRGSWRTGKSEARNEDEMYKILLNDYEYRQKQILMENAELKKVLQQMKKEMISLLSPQKQKPRERADDSTGTVSDSFLLYSLQIAL
;
A
#
# COMPACT_ATOMS: atom_id res chain seq x y z
N MET A 1 -33.90 -36.13 -20.12
CA MET A 1 -33.02 -37.28 -19.87
C MET A 1 -31.60 -36.80 -20.09
N GLY A 2 -30.78 -36.85 -19.04
CA GLY A 2 -29.44 -36.26 -19.00
C GLY A 2 -29.06 -36.10 -17.54
N ASP A 3 -28.18 -36.99 -17.08
CA ASP A 3 -28.04 -37.43 -15.71
C ASP A 3 -27.35 -36.43 -14.77
N TRP A 4 -27.80 -36.51 -13.54
CA TRP A 4 -27.30 -35.90 -12.32
C TRP A 4 -26.07 -36.70 -11.88
N MET A 5 -24.91 -36.05 -11.79
CA MET A 5 -23.78 -36.57 -11.02
C MET A 5 -23.42 -35.58 -9.93
N THR A 6 -23.93 -35.92 -8.76
CA THR A 6 -23.61 -35.37 -7.45
C THR A 6 -22.16 -35.71 -7.11
N ILE A 7 -21.28 -34.72 -7.01
CA ILE A 7 -20.02 -34.89 -6.28
C ILE A 7 -20.27 -34.39 -4.86
N THR A 8 -20.33 -35.36 -3.96
CA THR A 8 -20.43 -35.22 -2.53
C THR A 8 -19.18 -34.55 -1.95
N ASP A 9 -19.43 -33.46 -1.24
CA ASP A 9 -18.52 -32.73 -0.37
C ASP A 9 -18.43 -33.46 0.99
N PRO A 10 -17.24 -33.85 1.48
CA PRO A 10 -17.10 -34.31 2.86
C PRO A 10 -16.33 -33.28 3.69
N GLY A 11 -17.04 -32.69 4.66
CA GLY A 11 -16.40 -32.32 5.93
C GLY A 11 -16.51 -30.85 6.36
N LEU A 12 -17.73 -30.39 6.66
CA LEU A 12 -17.93 -29.42 7.74
C LEU A 12 -18.21 -30.20 9.03
N SER A 13 -17.20 -30.32 9.89
CA SER A 13 -17.39 -30.61 11.31
C SER A 13 -16.94 -29.41 12.12
N SER A 14 -17.88 -28.95 12.94
CA SER A 14 -17.83 -27.82 13.84
C SER A 14 -16.78 -28.00 14.94
N GLU A 15 -15.86 -27.03 15.09
CA GLU A 15 -15.20 -26.74 16.36
C GLU A 15 -14.61 -25.32 16.36
N SER A 16 -15.50 -24.32 16.29
CA SER A 16 -15.13 -22.93 16.53
C SER A 16 -15.23 -22.62 18.02
N LYS A 17 -14.13 -22.79 18.77
CA LYS A 17 -13.88 -22.10 20.04
C LYS A 17 -12.39 -22.10 20.37
N ASN A 18 -11.85 -20.89 20.47
CA ASN A 18 -10.52 -20.52 20.96
C ASN A 18 -9.36 -20.73 19.97
N LEU A 19 -9.10 -19.73 19.12
CA LEU A 19 -7.73 -19.42 18.76
C LEU A 19 -7.41 -17.99 19.16
N SER A 20 -6.57 -17.91 20.17
CA SER A 20 -6.08 -16.74 20.86
C SER A 20 -5.44 -15.74 19.91
N GLN A 21 -5.75 -14.46 20.17
CA GLN A 21 -4.92 -13.32 19.80
C GLN A 21 -3.49 -13.56 20.30
N TYR A 22 -2.59 -13.97 19.40
CA TYR A 22 -1.16 -13.77 19.59
C TYR A 22 -0.75 -12.56 18.76
N THR A 23 -0.91 -11.38 19.36
CA THR A 23 -0.11 -10.21 19.01
C THR A 23 1.30 -10.47 19.51
N SER A 24 2.16 -11.01 18.66
CA SER A 24 3.60 -10.99 18.92
C SER A 24 4.08 -9.55 18.75
N GLU A 25 4.05 -8.80 19.86
CA GLU A 25 4.84 -7.59 20.02
C GLU A 25 6.30 -7.96 19.72
N THR A 26 6.76 -7.61 18.52
CA THR A 26 8.20 -7.62 18.23
C THR A 26 8.79 -6.43 18.96
N LYS A 27 9.16 -6.65 20.23
CA LYS A 27 9.95 -5.70 20.99
C LYS A 27 11.35 -5.73 20.37
N MET A 28 11.53 -4.91 19.34
CA MET A 28 12.86 -4.59 18.83
C MET A 28 13.57 -3.82 19.93
N SER A 29 14.39 -4.53 20.71
CA SER A 29 15.34 -3.91 21.63
C SER A 29 16.18 -2.89 20.86
N PRO A 30 16.38 -1.67 21.39
CA PRO A 30 17.21 -0.67 20.74
C PRO A 30 18.68 -1.01 20.99
N SER A 31 19.22 -1.97 20.25
CA SER A 31 20.68 -2.19 20.21
C SER A 31 21.31 -1.17 19.26
N SER A 32 21.14 0.13 19.54
CA SER A 32 21.78 1.24 18.82
C SER A 32 22.99 1.84 19.55
N LEU A 33 23.46 1.20 20.63
CA LEU A 33 24.59 1.68 21.43
C LEU A 33 25.89 0.88 21.25
N TYR A 34 26.01 0.04 20.21
CA TYR A 34 27.22 -0.76 19.99
C TYR A 34 27.98 -0.41 18.69
N SER A 35 27.84 0.82 18.21
CA SER A 35 28.62 1.33 17.05
C SER A 35 29.66 2.39 17.41
N GLN A 36 30.04 2.54 18.69
CA GLN A 36 31.03 3.55 19.06
C GLN A 36 32.03 3.15 20.16
N GLN A 37 32.26 1.85 20.34
CA GLN A 37 33.23 1.39 21.36
C GLN A 37 33.95 0.10 20.99
N VAL A 38 34.24 -0.11 19.71
CA VAL A 38 35.48 -0.83 19.38
C VAL A 38 36.50 0.26 19.08
N LEU A 39 36.95 0.91 20.15
CA LEU A 39 38.28 1.47 20.16
C LEU A 39 39.18 0.27 19.86
N CYS A 40 39.61 0.12 18.60
CA CYS A 40 40.85 -0.57 18.32
C CYS A 40 41.84 -0.01 19.33
N SER A 41 42.20 -0.85 20.29
CA SER A 41 43.36 -0.69 21.13
C SER A 41 44.56 -0.64 20.20
N SER A 42 44.80 0.52 19.61
CA SER A 42 46.14 0.91 19.23
C SER A 42 46.81 1.24 20.56
N ILE A 43 47.21 0.18 21.29
CA ILE A 43 48.44 0.30 22.05
C ILE A 43 49.41 0.88 21.03
N PRO A 44 49.99 2.07 21.26
CA PRO A 44 50.98 2.58 20.35
C PRO A 44 52.05 1.50 20.32
N LEU A 45 52.11 0.74 19.23
CA LEU A 45 53.31 0.00 18.90
C LEU A 45 54.31 1.12 18.71
N SER A 46 55.06 1.39 19.78
CA SER A 46 56.15 2.34 19.79
C SER A 46 57.00 1.97 18.59
N LYS A 47 56.86 2.75 17.52
CA LYS A 47 57.89 2.84 16.49
C LYS A 47 59.10 3.24 17.30
N ASN A 48 59.93 2.27 17.63
CA ASN A 48 61.18 2.47 18.33
C ASN A 48 62.07 3.25 17.36
N VAL A 49 61.84 4.56 17.34
CA VAL A 49 62.86 5.53 17.01
C VAL A 49 63.87 5.33 18.12
N HIS A 50 64.89 4.55 17.81
CA HIS A 50 66.06 4.36 18.64
C HIS A 50 66.40 5.68 19.33
N SER A 51 66.21 5.72 20.65
CA SER A 51 66.76 6.77 21.52
C SER A 51 68.27 6.64 21.44
N PHE A 52 68.88 7.35 20.50
CA PHE A 52 70.26 7.13 20.08
C PHE A 52 71.31 7.76 21.01
N PHE A 53 70.96 8.35 22.17
CA PHE A 53 71.93 9.17 22.93
C PHE A 53 71.87 9.09 24.46
N SER A 54 71.44 7.98 25.06
CA SER A 54 71.79 7.69 26.46
C SER A 54 72.04 6.20 26.65
N ALA A 55 73.27 5.82 26.98
CA ALA A 55 73.59 4.45 27.32
C ALA A 55 72.84 4.05 28.61
N PHE A 56 72.14 2.92 28.59
CA PHE A 56 71.43 2.37 29.75
C PHE A 56 72.38 2.01 30.91
N CYS A 57 73.63 1.63 30.59
CA CYS A 57 74.66 1.24 31.55
C CYS A 57 75.94 2.05 31.30
N THR A 58 76.52 2.56 32.38
CA THR A 58 77.77 3.33 32.46
C THR A 58 78.59 2.82 33.66
N GLU A 59 79.89 3.12 33.72
CA GLU A 59 80.76 2.62 34.80
C GLU A 59 80.27 2.98 36.21
N GLU A 60 79.60 4.12 36.37
CA GLU A 60 79.10 4.62 37.66
C GLU A 60 77.82 3.93 38.14
N ASN A 61 77.04 3.30 37.26
CA ASN A 61 75.72 2.74 37.58
C ASN A 61 75.60 1.22 37.33
N ILE A 62 76.72 0.55 37.06
CA ILE A 62 76.74 -0.87 36.64
C ILE A 62 76.01 -1.80 37.62
N GLU A 63 76.21 -1.66 38.93
CA GLU A 63 75.58 -2.48 39.96
C GLU A 63 74.06 -2.27 40.02
N GLN A 64 73.61 -1.03 39.82
CA GLN A 64 72.21 -0.65 39.80
C GLN A 64 71.54 -1.17 38.53
N SER A 65 72.21 -1.06 37.38
CA SER A 65 71.73 -1.55 36.09
C SER A 65 71.63 -3.08 36.06
N ILE A 66 72.59 -3.80 36.64
CA ILE A 66 72.54 -5.27 36.77
C ILE A 66 71.40 -5.66 37.70
N SER A 67 71.25 -5.01 38.86
CA SER A 67 70.16 -5.29 39.80
C SER A 67 68.78 -5.06 39.17
N TYR A 68 68.62 -4.00 38.39
CA TYR A 68 67.39 -3.72 37.66
C TYR A 68 67.11 -4.78 36.59
N LEU A 69 68.12 -5.15 35.79
CA LEU A 69 67.97 -6.21 34.78
C LEU A 69 67.61 -7.54 35.42
N ASP A 70 68.30 -7.94 36.49
CA ASP A 70 67.99 -9.15 37.25
C ASP A 70 66.52 -9.14 37.73
N GLN A 71 66.05 -8.03 38.28
CA GLN A 71 64.66 -7.88 38.72
C GLN A 71 63.65 -7.98 37.58
N GLU A 72 63.86 -7.26 36.47
CA GLU A 72 62.97 -7.31 35.30
C GLU A 72 62.95 -8.72 34.70
N LEU A 73 64.13 -9.32 34.50
CA LEU A 73 64.26 -10.66 33.93
C LEU A 73 63.57 -11.70 34.82
N THR A 74 63.75 -11.62 36.13
CA THR A 74 63.05 -12.50 37.08
C THR A 74 61.53 -12.26 37.03
N THR A 75 61.08 -11.02 36.80
CA THR A 75 59.66 -10.69 36.62
C THR A 75 59.09 -11.31 35.34
N PHE A 76 59.90 -11.39 34.27
CA PHE A 76 59.58 -12.12 33.04
C PHE A 76 59.72 -13.64 33.16
N GLY A 77 60.12 -14.15 34.34
CA GLY A 77 60.23 -15.57 34.65
C GLY A 77 61.59 -16.20 34.31
N PHE A 78 62.62 -15.39 34.06
CA PHE A 78 63.98 -15.88 33.84
C PHE A 78 64.71 -16.17 35.18
N PRO A 79 65.72 -17.06 35.18
CA PRO A 79 66.58 -17.28 36.34
C PRO A 79 67.39 -16.03 36.71
N SER A 80 67.70 -15.86 38.00
CA SER A 80 68.54 -14.74 38.45
C SER A 80 69.95 -14.81 37.86
N LEU A 81 70.52 -13.64 37.59
CA LEU A 81 71.87 -13.44 37.08
C LEU A 81 72.95 -13.64 38.16
N TYR A 82 72.55 -13.66 39.43
CA TYR A 82 73.45 -13.83 40.57
C TYR A 82 73.58 -15.30 40.98
N GLU A 83 74.78 -15.70 41.37
CA GLU A 83 75.01 -17.04 41.94
C GLU A 83 74.83 -17.03 43.46
N GLU A 84 74.02 -17.97 43.96
CA GLU A 84 73.73 -18.08 45.38
C GLU A 84 74.82 -18.91 46.08
N SER A 85 75.87 -18.26 46.58
CA SER A 85 76.96 -18.94 47.28
C SER A 85 76.48 -19.41 48.67
N LYS A 86 76.68 -20.70 48.99
CA LYS A 86 76.32 -21.28 50.30
C LYS A 86 77.33 -20.97 51.42
N GLY A 87 77.98 -19.80 51.38
CA GLY A 87 79.05 -19.38 52.27
C GLY A 87 78.73 -18.09 53.03
N LYS A 88 79.23 -17.98 54.26
CA LYS A 88 78.88 -16.97 55.28
C LYS A 88 79.33 -15.52 55.02
N GLU A 89 79.72 -15.16 53.78
CA GLU A 89 80.09 -13.79 53.41
C GLU A 89 79.32 -13.33 52.16
N THR A 90 78.55 -12.27 52.35
CA THR A 90 77.47 -11.79 51.48
C THR A 90 77.99 -10.96 50.32
N LYS A 91 78.64 -11.59 49.35
CA LYS A 91 78.90 -10.96 48.04
C LYS A 91 78.22 -11.79 46.96
N ARG A 92 77.10 -11.30 46.44
CA ARG A 92 76.44 -11.89 45.27
C ARG A 92 77.33 -11.61 44.07
N GLU A 93 78.01 -12.62 43.57
CA GLU A 93 78.83 -12.50 42.37
C GLU A 93 77.98 -12.76 41.12
N LEU A 94 78.20 -11.96 40.09
CA LEU A 94 77.51 -12.08 38.82
C LEU A 94 78.01 -13.34 38.10
N ASN A 95 77.06 -14.21 37.70
CA ASN A 95 77.41 -15.39 36.92
C ASN A 95 77.33 -15.09 35.42
N ILE A 96 78.49 -15.01 34.77
CA ILE A 96 78.59 -14.71 33.32
C ILE A 96 77.86 -15.76 32.47
N VAL A 97 77.85 -17.03 32.88
CA VAL A 97 77.13 -18.10 32.18
C VAL A 97 75.62 -17.89 32.29
N ALA A 98 75.11 -17.49 33.47
CA ALA A 98 73.71 -17.14 33.65
C ALA A 98 73.31 -15.95 32.76
N VAL A 99 74.16 -14.93 32.66
CA VAL A 99 73.95 -13.77 31.78
C VAL A 99 73.89 -14.18 30.30
N LEU A 100 74.85 -14.98 29.83
CA LEU A 100 74.89 -15.40 28.42
C LEU A 100 73.69 -16.31 28.06
N ASN A 101 73.32 -17.22 28.95
CA ASN A 101 72.14 -18.07 28.76
C ASN A 101 70.87 -17.23 28.75
N CYS A 102 70.72 -16.29 29.69
CA CYS A 102 69.58 -15.39 29.73
C CYS A 102 69.49 -14.54 28.46
N MET A 103 70.60 -13.98 27.97
CA MET A 103 70.63 -13.27 26.68
C MET A 103 70.18 -14.14 25.51
N ASN A 104 70.63 -15.39 25.46
CA ASN A 104 70.21 -16.32 24.41
C ASN A 104 68.71 -16.65 24.50
N GLU A 105 68.20 -16.88 25.70
CA GLU A 105 66.76 -17.11 25.92
C GLU A 105 65.92 -15.89 25.56
N LEU A 106 66.37 -14.67 25.87
CA LEU A 106 65.74 -13.42 25.44
C LEU A 106 65.69 -13.30 23.91
N LEU A 107 66.79 -13.63 23.21
CA LEU A 107 66.81 -13.62 21.75
C LEU A 107 65.85 -14.64 21.14
N ILE A 108 65.77 -15.84 21.74
CA ILE A 108 64.82 -16.88 21.32
C ILE A 108 63.39 -16.42 21.59
N LEU A 109 63.12 -15.84 22.76
CA LEU A 109 61.81 -15.31 23.12
C LEU A 109 61.39 -14.18 22.17
N GLN A 110 62.30 -13.26 21.85
CA GLN A 110 62.03 -12.17 20.92
C GLN A 110 61.67 -12.70 19.52
N ARG A 111 62.38 -13.72 19.02
CA ARG A 111 62.04 -14.36 17.74
C ARG A 111 60.66 -15.04 17.79
N LYS A 112 60.34 -15.73 18.89
CA LYS A 112 59.01 -16.34 19.08
C LYS A 112 57.90 -15.29 19.15
N ASN A 113 58.13 -14.18 19.85
CA ASN A 113 57.17 -13.08 19.96
C ASN A 113 56.91 -12.42 18.61
N LEU A 114 57.95 -12.19 17.80
CA LEU A 114 57.79 -11.65 16.45
C LEU A 114 56.95 -12.58 15.55
N LEU A 115 57.20 -13.89 15.60
CA LEU A 115 56.40 -14.86 14.85
C LEU A 115 54.94 -14.92 15.33
N ALA A 116 54.72 -14.88 16.65
CA ALA A 116 53.38 -14.84 17.22
C ALA A 116 52.64 -13.56 16.83
N GLN A 117 53.33 -12.41 16.82
CA GLN A 117 52.80 -11.14 16.37
C GLN A 117 52.41 -11.19 14.89
N GLU A 118 53.27 -11.68 14.00
CA GLU A 118 52.98 -11.82 12.56
C GLU A 118 51.74 -12.71 12.31
N ASN A 119 51.61 -13.80 13.07
CA ASN A 119 50.44 -14.68 12.98
C ASN A 119 49.14 -13.96 13.39
N VAL A 120 49.18 -13.18 14.47
CA VAL A 120 48.01 -12.40 14.94
C VAL A 120 47.67 -11.29 13.94
N GLU A 121 48.66 -10.61 13.38
CA GLU A 121 48.46 -9.59 12.34
C GLU A 121 47.81 -10.20 11.08
N THR A 122 48.30 -11.35 10.62
CA THR A 122 47.71 -12.09 9.50
C THR A 122 46.28 -12.52 9.79
N GLN A 123 46.01 -13.02 11.00
CA GLN A 123 44.67 -13.41 11.42
C GLN A 123 43.72 -12.20 11.47
N ASN A 124 44.19 -11.05 11.95
CA ASN A 124 43.41 -9.80 11.98
C ASN A 124 43.05 -9.33 10.57
N LEU A 125 43.98 -9.39 9.61
CA LEU A 125 43.70 -9.05 8.21
C LEU A 125 42.62 -9.97 7.60
N LYS A 126 42.70 -11.28 7.91
CA LYS A 126 41.69 -12.25 7.46
C LYS A 126 40.32 -11.96 8.07
N LEU A 127 40.24 -11.75 9.39
CA LEU A 127 38.99 -11.43 10.07
C LEU A 127 38.41 -10.09 9.60
N GLY A 128 39.25 -9.11 9.28
CA GLY A 128 38.82 -7.85 8.66
C GLY A 128 38.14 -8.08 7.32
N SER A 129 38.75 -8.88 6.44
CA SER A 129 38.17 -9.23 5.14
C SER A 129 36.85 -10.01 5.26
N ASP A 130 36.78 -10.96 6.21
CA ASP A 130 35.56 -11.72 6.47
C ASP A 130 34.42 -10.82 6.99
N MET A 131 34.75 -9.86 7.87
CA MET A 131 33.80 -8.87 8.37
C MET A 131 33.27 -7.97 7.25
N ASP A 132 34.16 -7.44 6.40
CA ASP A 132 33.78 -6.61 5.25
C ASP A 132 32.87 -7.40 4.27
N HIS A 133 33.19 -8.67 4.03
CA HIS A 133 32.35 -9.53 3.21
C HIS A 133 30.96 -9.72 3.80
N LEU A 134 30.88 -10.02 5.11
CA LEU A 134 29.61 -10.20 5.81
C LEU A 134 28.78 -8.92 5.81
N GLN A 135 29.40 -7.76 6.05
CA GLN A 135 28.74 -6.46 6.02
C GLN A 135 28.17 -6.16 4.63
N ASN A 136 28.91 -6.46 3.55
CA ASN A 136 28.43 -6.30 2.18
C ASN A 136 27.26 -7.24 1.87
N CYS A 137 27.32 -8.49 2.29
CA CYS A 137 26.22 -9.45 2.15
C CYS A 137 24.98 -9.00 2.90
N TYR A 138 25.14 -8.53 4.13
CA TYR A 138 24.06 -7.97 4.95
C TYR A 138 23.40 -6.77 4.27
N ALA A 139 24.20 -5.83 3.74
CA ALA A 139 23.68 -4.65 3.04
C ALA A 139 22.83 -5.04 1.81
N LYS A 140 23.32 -5.98 0.99
CA LYS A 140 22.57 -6.50 -0.19
C LYS A 140 21.26 -7.17 0.22
N LEU A 141 21.30 -8.01 1.25
CA LEU A 141 20.11 -8.72 1.72
C LEU A 141 19.06 -7.75 2.27
N LYS A 142 19.51 -6.70 2.97
CA LYS A 142 18.66 -5.62 3.47
C LYS A 142 18.00 -4.84 2.31
N GLU A 143 18.74 -4.52 1.27
CA GLU A 143 18.19 -3.85 0.07
C GLU A 143 17.15 -4.72 -0.66
N GLN A 144 17.42 -6.03 -0.79
CA GLN A 144 16.47 -6.98 -1.36
C GLN A 144 15.19 -7.08 -0.54
N LEU A 145 15.30 -7.10 0.79
CA LEU A 145 14.14 -7.11 1.69
C LEU A 145 13.28 -5.85 1.51
N GLU A 146 13.90 -4.66 1.49
CA GLU A 146 13.16 -3.41 1.29
C GLU A 146 12.54 -3.32 -0.10
N THR A 147 13.18 -3.88 -1.11
CA THR A 147 12.64 -3.95 -2.47
C THR A 147 11.42 -4.87 -2.54
N SER A 148 11.53 -6.10 -2.02
CA SER A 148 10.41 -7.04 -1.94
C SER A 148 9.25 -6.48 -1.09
N ARG A 149 9.55 -5.76 0.00
CA ARG A 149 8.54 -5.07 0.81
C ARG A 149 7.77 -4.01 0.01
N ARG A 150 8.47 -3.20 -0.79
CA ARG A 150 7.82 -2.20 -1.68
C ARG A 150 6.95 -2.87 -2.74
N GLU A 151 7.44 -3.95 -3.36
CA GLU A 151 6.68 -4.71 -4.35
C GLU A 151 5.42 -5.34 -3.76
N MET A 152 5.52 -5.91 -2.55
CA MET A 152 4.40 -6.49 -1.82
C MET A 152 3.31 -5.44 -1.56
N ILE A 153 3.67 -4.24 -1.12
CA ILE A 153 2.71 -3.14 -0.91
C ILE A 153 2.03 -2.78 -2.24
N GLY A 154 2.77 -2.71 -3.34
CA GLY A 154 2.21 -2.45 -4.68
C GLY A 154 1.26 -3.55 -5.16
N LEU A 155 1.57 -4.82 -4.87
CA LEU A 155 0.71 -5.96 -5.14
C LEU A 155 -0.59 -5.90 -4.31
N GLN A 156 -0.48 -5.60 -3.01
CA GLN A 156 -1.63 -5.49 -2.11
C GLN A 156 -2.61 -4.39 -2.54
N GLU A 157 -2.10 -3.22 -2.95
CA GLU A 157 -2.99 -2.14 -3.43
C GLU A 157 -3.68 -2.51 -4.75
N ARG A 158 -2.98 -3.20 -5.67
CA ARG A 158 -3.63 -3.73 -6.89
C ARG A 158 -4.71 -4.75 -6.57
N ASP A 159 -4.46 -5.65 -5.62
CA ASP A 159 -5.46 -6.63 -5.18
C ASP A 159 -6.69 -5.92 -4.59
N ARG A 160 -6.49 -4.93 -3.71
CA ARG A 160 -7.57 -4.11 -3.15
C ARG A 160 -8.42 -3.44 -4.24
N GLN A 161 -7.78 -2.86 -5.26
CA GLN A 161 -8.47 -2.23 -6.38
C GLN A 161 -9.29 -3.25 -7.20
N LEU A 162 -8.73 -4.42 -7.49
CA LEU A 162 -9.43 -5.49 -8.19
C LEU A 162 -10.60 -6.01 -7.37
N GLN A 163 -10.45 -6.18 -6.05
CA GLN A 163 -11.56 -6.54 -5.17
C GLN A 163 -12.68 -5.50 -5.20
N CYS A 164 -12.36 -4.20 -5.14
CA CYS A 164 -13.37 -3.14 -5.27
C CYS A 164 -14.10 -3.19 -6.61
N LYS A 165 -13.37 -3.34 -7.73
CA LYS A 165 -13.97 -3.48 -9.07
C LYS A 165 -14.87 -4.71 -9.15
N ASN A 166 -14.43 -5.83 -8.59
CA ASN A 166 -15.16 -7.08 -8.59
C ASN A 166 -16.47 -6.96 -7.78
N ARG A 167 -16.44 -6.32 -6.61
CA ARG A 167 -17.64 -6.01 -5.81
C ARG A 167 -18.63 -5.13 -6.57
N ASN A 168 -18.14 -4.09 -7.25
CA ASN A 168 -18.98 -3.20 -8.06
C ASN A 168 -19.64 -3.95 -9.22
N LEU A 169 -18.89 -4.79 -9.95
CA LEU A 169 -19.43 -5.61 -11.04
C LEU A 169 -20.48 -6.61 -10.54
N HIS A 170 -20.26 -7.23 -9.38
CA HIS A 170 -21.25 -8.10 -8.76
C HIS A 170 -22.54 -7.36 -8.43
N GLN A 171 -22.44 -6.13 -7.92
CA GLN A 171 -23.62 -5.31 -7.62
C GLN A 171 -24.37 -4.91 -8.89
N LEU A 172 -23.67 -4.51 -9.95
CA LEU A 172 -24.29 -4.20 -11.24
C LEU A 172 -25.00 -5.44 -11.82
N LEU A 173 -24.32 -6.59 -11.82
CA LEU A 173 -24.90 -7.84 -12.30
C LEU A 173 -26.17 -8.22 -11.51
N LYS A 174 -26.17 -8.02 -10.20
CA LYS A 174 -27.35 -8.25 -9.36
C LYS A 174 -28.49 -7.32 -9.77
N ASN A 175 -28.22 -6.03 -9.92
CA ASN A 175 -29.24 -5.05 -10.32
C ASN A 175 -29.85 -5.38 -11.69
N GLU A 176 -29.02 -5.76 -12.67
CA GLU A 176 -29.48 -6.16 -14.00
C GLU A 176 -30.34 -7.43 -13.94
N LYS A 177 -29.98 -8.41 -13.11
CA LYS A 177 -30.80 -9.62 -12.89
C LYS A 177 -32.16 -9.26 -12.31
N ASP A 178 -32.20 -8.36 -11.34
CA ASP A 178 -33.45 -7.92 -10.69
C ASP A 178 -34.36 -7.16 -11.69
N GLU A 179 -33.79 -6.29 -12.55
CA GLU A 179 -34.56 -5.58 -13.57
C GLU A 179 -35.06 -6.53 -14.67
N VAL A 180 -34.25 -7.49 -15.12
CA VAL A 180 -34.69 -8.54 -16.06
C VAL A 180 -35.86 -9.32 -15.47
N GLN A 181 -35.77 -9.73 -14.21
CA GLN A 181 -36.85 -10.46 -13.55
C GLN A 181 -38.15 -9.63 -13.47
N LYS A 182 -38.03 -8.34 -13.16
CA LYS A 182 -39.17 -7.42 -13.14
C LYS A 182 -39.80 -7.26 -14.52
N LEU A 183 -39.00 -7.08 -15.57
CA LEU A 183 -39.50 -6.98 -16.95
C LEU A 183 -40.17 -8.28 -17.40
N GLN A 184 -39.62 -9.44 -17.04
CA GLN A 184 -40.25 -10.74 -17.30
C GLN A 184 -41.63 -10.84 -16.64
N ASN A 185 -41.77 -10.39 -15.38
CA ASN A 185 -43.07 -10.36 -14.69
C ASN A 185 -44.07 -9.43 -15.40
N ILE A 186 -43.63 -8.27 -15.89
CA ILE A 186 -44.46 -7.34 -16.66
C ILE A 186 -44.91 -7.97 -17.99
N ILE A 187 -44.00 -8.65 -18.70
CA ILE A 187 -44.33 -9.33 -19.96
C ILE A 187 -45.35 -10.45 -19.71
N ALA A 188 -45.14 -11.28 -18.68
CA ALA A 188 -46.05 -12.37 -18.34
C ALA A 188 -47.46 -11.88 -17.96
N SER A 189 -47.54 -10.81 -17.15
CA SER A 189 -48.82 -10.19 -16.79
C SER A 189 -49.53 -9.57 -18.00
N ARG A 190 -48.80 -8.86 -18.87
CA ARG A 190 -49.36 -8.33 -20.13
C ARG A 190 -49.86 -9.42 -21.07
N ALA A 191 -49.11 -10.51 -21.22
CA ALA A 191 -49.54 -11.65 -22.04
C ALA A 191 -50.85 -12.25 -21.52
N THR A 192 -50.98 -12.38 -20.19
CA THR A 192 -52.21 -12.85 -19.54
C THR A 192 -53.37 -11.89 -19.78
N GLN A 193 -53.16 -10.58 -19.63
CA GLN A 193 -54.17 -9.56 -19.89
C GLN A 193 -54.64 -9.56 -21.35
N TYR A 194 -53.70 -9.59 -22.31
CA TYR A 194 -54.00 -9.65 -23.73
C TYR A 194 -54.82 -10.89 -24.08
N ASN A 195 -54.48 -12.06 -23.51
CA ASN A 195 -55.25 -13.28 -23.70
C ASN A 195 -56.69 -13.15 -23.17
N HIS A 196 -56.89 -12.49 -22.02
CA HIS A 196 -58.23 -12.22 -21.49
C HIS A 196 -59.04 -11.27 -22.39
N ASP A 197 -58.43 -10.18 -22.85
CA ASP A 197 -59.07 -9.19 -23.72
C ASP A 197 -59.40 -9.77 -25.10
N MET A 198 -58.51 -10.58 -25.66
CA MET A 198 -58.73 -11.30 -26.91
C MET A 198 -59.93 -12.24 -26.79
N LYS A 199 -59.99 -13.07 -25.74
CA LYS A 199 -61.14 -13.96 -25.49
C LYS A 199 -62.44 -13.18 -25.29
N ARG A 200 -62.39 -11.98 -24.71
CA ARG A 200 -63.57 -11.11 -24.56
C ARG A 200 -64.03 -10.58 -25.92
N LYS A 201 -63.12 -10.05 -26.73
CA LYS A 201 -63.40 -9.56 -28.09
C LYS A 201 -63.95 -10.66 -28.98
N GLU A 202 -63.38 -11.86 -28.91
CA GLU A 202 -63.85 -13.03 -29.65
C GLU A 202 -65.29 -13.39 -29.27
N ARG A 203 -65.63 -13.37 -27.97
CA ARG A 203 -67.01 -13.57 -27.49
C ARG A 203 -67.97 -12.48 -27.99
N GLU A 204 -67.57 -11.22 -28.00
CA GLU A 204 -68.38 -10.11 -28.52
C GLU A 204 -68.59 -10.21 -30.04
N TYR A 205 -67.54 -10.57 -30.78
CA TYR A 205 -67.60 -10.82 -32.21
C TYR A 205 -68.56 -11.96 -32.55
N ASN A 206 -68.49 -13.08 -31.82
CA ASN A 206 -69.40 -14.21 -32.01
C ASN A 206 -70.87 -13.82 -31.76
N LYS A 207 -71.15 -13.06 -30.69
CA LYS A 207 -72.50 -12.51 -30.44
C LYS A 207 -72.99 -11.61 -31.57
N LEU A 208 -72.13 -10.74 -32.10
CA LEU A 208 -72.48 -9.85 -33.20
C LEU A 208 -72.75 -10.65 -34.49
N LYS A 209 -71.91 -11.65 -34.77
CA LYS A 209 -72.05 -12.56 -35.89
C LYS A 209 -73.38 -13.32 -35.83
N GLU A 210 -73.76 -13.83 -34.67
CA GLU A 210 -75.07 -14.47 -34.44
C GLU A 210 -76.24 -13.52 -34.67
N ARG A 211 -76.20 -12.30 -34.13
CA ARG A 211 -77.25 -11.28 -34.36
C ARG A 211 -77.38 -10.91 -35.84
N LEU A 212 -76.27 -10.76 -36.54
CA LEU A 212 -76.27 -10.48 -37.97
C LEU A 212 -76.91 -11.63 -38.74
N HIS A 213 -76.54 -12.87 -38.42
CA HIS A 213 -77.13 -14.05 -39.04
C HIS A 213 -78.65 -14.10 -38.82
N GLN A 214 -79.12 -13.84 -37.60
CA GLN A 214 -80.55 -13.73 -37.28
C GLN A 214 -81.23 -12.63 -38.10
N LEU A 215 -80.65 -11.43 -38.20
CA LEU A 215 -81.20 -10.33 -39.00
C LEU A 215 -81.30 -10.68 -40.49
N VAL A 216 -80.31 -11.38 -41.05
CA VAL A 216 -80.32 -11.82 -42.45
C VAL A 216 -81.38 -12.90 -42.67
N MET A 217 -81.54 -13.85 -41.75
CA MET A 217 -82.60 -14.86 -41.83
C MET A 217 -84.00 -14.22 -41.69
N ASN A 218 -84.22 -13.36 -40.71
CA ASN A 218 -85.50 -12.70 -40.47
C ASN A 218 -85.92 -11.72 -41.59
N LYS A 219 -84.96 -11.15 -42.33
CA LYS A 219 -85.23 -10.24 -43.48
C LYS A 219 -85.82 -10.96 -44.69
N LYS A 220 -85.69 -12.28 -44.80
CA LYS A 220 -86.37 -13.03 -45.88
C LYS A 220 -87.89 -13.07 -45.70
N ASP A 221 -88.39 -12.84 -44.48
CA ASP A 221 -89.82 -12.99 -44.18
C ASP A 221 -90.59 -11.65 -44.01
N LYS A 222 -89.93 -10.49 -43.94
CA LYS A 222 -90.61 -9.18 -43.80
C LYS A 222 -89.92 -8.04 -44.58
N LYS A 223 -90.66 -7.43 -45.53
CA LYS A 223 -90.28 -6.23 -46.30
C LYS A 223 -90.22 -5.01 -45.34
N ILE A 224 -89.03 -4.45 -45.10
CA ILE A 224 -88.83 -3.32 -44.17
C ILE A 224 -89.10 -2.00 -44.88
N ALA A 225 -90.17 -1.30 -44.51
CA ALA A 225 -90.31 0.14 -44.70
C ALA A 225 -89.56 0.88 -43.58
N MET A 226 -88.83 1.94 -43.90
CA MET A 226 -88.22 2.82 -42.89
C MET A 226 -89.29 3.77 -42.34
N GLU A 227 -89.73 3.55 -41.11
CA GLU A 227 -90.38 4.60 -40.31
C GLU A 227 -89.34 5.27 -39.42
N VAL A 228 -89.09 6.57 -39.68
CA VAL A 228 -88.32 7.42 -38.79
C VAL A 228 -89.26 7.91 -37.70
N LEU A 229 -89.30 7.19 -36.57
CA LEU A 229 -90.04 7.63 -35.39
C LEU A 229 -89.08 8.35 -34.43
N ASN A 230 -89.45 9.58 -34.07
CA ASN A 230 -88.76 10.54 -33.19
C ASN A 230 -87.62 11.35 -33.84
N TYR A 231 -87.96 12.53 -34.36
CA TYR A 231 -87.03 13.65 -34.43
C TYR A 231 -86.66 14.07 -32.99
N VAL A 232 -85.47 13.72 -32.52
CA VAL A 232 -84.96 14.18 -31.23
C VAL A 232 -84.38 15.60 -31.40
N GLY A 233 -85.26 16.59 -31.53
CA GLY A 233 -84.92 17.99 -31.34
C GLY A 233 -84.90 18.29 -29.84
N ARG A 234 -83.72 18.55 -29.27
CA ARG A 234 -83.62 18.99 -27.86
C ARG A 234 -84.29 20.36 -27.71
N ALA A 235 -85.11 20.55 -26.67
CA ALA A 235 -85.86 21.79 -26.41
C ALA A 235 -84.99 23.05 -26.15
N ASP A 236 -83.68 22.88 -25.89
CA ASP A 236 -82.71 23.98 -25.69
C ASP A 236 -82.03 24.45 -27.01
N GLY A 237 -82.31 23.82 -28.15
CA GLY A 237 -81.74 24.23 -29.45
C GLY A 237 -80.21 24.10 -29.59
N LYS A 238 -79.48 23.76 -28.53
CA LYS A 238 -78.02 23.56 -28.56
C LYS A 238 -77.69 22.14 -29.01
N ARG A 239 -77.04 22.05 -30.16
CA ARG A 239 -76.36 20.83 -30.63
C ARG A 239 -75.24 20.50 -29.64
N GLY A 240 -75.08 19.22 -29.27
CA GLY A 240 -73.83 18.78 -28.66
C GLY A 240 -72.69 19.18 -29.58
N SER A 241 -71.75 20.00 -29.11
CA SER A 241 -70.63 20.46 -29.93
C SER A 241 -69.84 19.22 -30.34
N TRP A 242 -69.89 18.89 -31.63
CA TRP A 242 -68.97 17.93 -32.20
C TRP A 242 -67.55 18.48 -32.00
N ARG A 243 -66.58 17.60 -31.76
CA ARG A 243 -65.16 17.95 -31.81
C ARG A 243 -64.93 18.63 -33.15
N THR A 244 -64.67 19.93 -33.13
CA THR A 244 -64.38 20.72 -34.33
C THR A 244 -62.89 21.04 -34.29
N GLY A 245 -62.27 21.26 -35.46
CA GLY A 245 -60.83 21.58 -35.53
C GLY A 245 -60.41 22.76 -34.64
N LYS A 246 -61.33 23.70 -34.33
CA LYS A 246 -61.09 24.77 -33.35
C LYS A 246 -60.95 24.28 -31.91
N SER A 247 -61.66 23.22 -31.51
CA SER A 247 -61.52 22.61 -30.17
C SER A 247 -60.28 21.73 -30.07
N GLU A 248 -59.87 21.10 -31.17
CA GLU A 248 -58.65 20.30 -31.22
C GLU A 248 -57.40 21.19 -31.22
N ALA A 249 -57.38 22.25 -32.03
CA ALA A 249 -56.30 23.25 -32.02
C ALA A 249 -56.09 23.89 -30.64
N ARG A 250 -57.17 24.21 -29.90
CA ARG A 250 -57.06 24.71 -28.51
C ARG A 250 -56.48 23.69 -27.53
N ASN A 251 -56.81 22.41 -27.71
CA ASN A 251 -56.26 21.34 -26.87
C ASN A 251 -54.79 21.07 -27.22
N GLU A 252 -54.42 21.15 -28.49
CA GLU A 252 -53.04 21.06 -28.97
C GLU A 252 -52.19 22.22 -28.45
N ASP A 253 -52.69 23.46 -28.51
CA ASP A 253 -52.01 24.64 -27.96
C ASP A 253 -51.73 24.49 -26.45
N GLU A 254 -52.70 24.02 -25.68
CA GLU A 254 -52.51 23.79 -24.24
C GLU A 254 -51.53 22.64 -23.98
N MET A 255 -51.55 21.59 -24.80
CA MET A 255 -50.57 20.50 -24.73
C MET A 255 -49.15 20.99 -25.04
N TYR A 256 -48.96 21.78 -26.09
CA TYR A 256 -47.65 22.37 -26.43
C TYR A 256 -47.15 23.29 -25.33
N LYS A 257 -48.05 24.07 -24.71
CA LYS A 257 -47.72 24.94 -23.58
C LYS A 257 -47.25 24.16 -22.35
N ILE A 258 -47.90 23.04 -22.02
CA ILE A 258 -47.47 22.15 -20.92
C ILE A 258 -46.09 21.57 -21.24
N LEU A 259 -45.90 21.06 -22.45
CA LEU A 259 -44.62 20.48 -22.87
C LEU A 259 -43.47 21.50 -22.81
N LEU A 260 -43.70 22.72 -23.30
CA LEU A 260 -42.73 23.83 -23.21
C LEU A 260 -42.38 24.17 -21.76
N ASN A 261 -43.39 24.27 -20.88
CA ASN A 261 -43.17 24.52 -19.46
C ASN A 261 -42.32 23.42 -18.80
N ASP A 262 -42.55 22.15 -19.13
CA ASP A 262 -41.77 21.04 -18.60
C ASP A 262 -40.31 21.09 -19.08
N TYR A 263 -40.08 21.45 -20.36
CA TYR A 263 -38.73 21.67 -20.89
C TYR A 263 -38.02 22.85 -20.22
N GLU A 264 -38.69 23.99 -20.06
CA GLU A 264 -38.14 25.15 -19.37
C GLU A 264 -37.81 24.85 -17.90
N TYR A 265 -38.69 24.13 -17.21
CA TYR A 265 -38.46 23.69 -15.84
C TYR A 265 -37.23 22.78 -15.74
N ARG A 266 -37.12 21.80 -16.63
CA ARG A 266 -35.98 20.87 -16.65
C ARG A 266 -34.67 21.58 -17.00
N GLN A 267 -34.71 22.55 -17.92
CA GLN A 267 -33.55 23.37 -18.25
C GLN A 267 -33.09 24.20 -17.04
N LYS A 268 -34.02 24.79 -16.28
CA LYS A 268 -33.69 25.51 -15.04
C LYS A 268 -33.06 24.60 -13.99
N GLN A 269 -33.59 23.38 -13.82
CA GLN A 269 -33.00 22.38 -12.91
C GLN A 269 -31.57 22.03 -13.29
N ILE A 270 -31.31 21.72 -14.57
CA ILE A 270 -29.97 21.41 -15.07
C ILE A 270 -29.00 22.58 -14.88
N LEU A 271 -29.46 23.82 -15.04
CA LEU A 271 -28.63 25.01 -14.80
C LEU A 271 -28.28 25.17 -13.32
N MET A 272 -29.22 24.91 -12.40
CA MET A 272 -28.97 24.93 -10.96
C MET A 272 -28.00 23.83 -10.54
N GLU A 273 -28.23 22.59 -10.98
CA GLU A 273 -27.33 21.46 -10.71
C GLU A 273 -25.91 21.73 -11.24
N ASN A 274 -25.78 22.28 -12.44
CA ASN A 274 -24.48 22.69 -12.97
C ASN A 274 -23.79 23.77 -12.12
N ALA A 275 -24.56 24.73 -11.58
CA ALA A 275 -24.01 25.75 -10.70
C ALA A 275 -23.53 25.15 -9.36
N GLU A 276 -24.26 24.17 -8.82
CA GLU A 276 -23.86 23.43 -7.61
C GLU A 276 -22.63 22.56 -7.84
N LEU A 277 -22.59 21.81 -8.94
CA LEU A 277 -21.42 21.01 -9.34
C LEU A 277 -20.17 21.88 -9.49
N LYS A 278 -20.30 23.06 -10.09
CA LYS A 278 -19.20 24.04 -10.17
C LYS A 278 -18.73 24.49 -8.78
N LYS A 279 -19.64 24.73 -7.84
CA LYS A 279 -19.28 25.08 -6.45
C LYS A 279 -18.53 23.94 -5.76
N VAL A 280 -19.01 22.70 -5.89
CA VAL A 280 -18.36 21.51 -5.31
C VAL A 280 -16.96 21.33 -5.92
N LEU A 281 -16.82 21.47 -7.23
CA LEU A 281 -15.53 21.36 -7.92
C LEU A 281 -14.54 22.42 -7.43
N GLN A 282 -14.97 23.68 -7.26
CA GLN A 282 -14.11 24.74 -6.71
C GLN A 282 -13.73 24.47 -5.26
N GLN A 283 -14.65 23.93 -4.45
CA GLN A 283 -14.38 23.54 -3.08
C GLN A 283 -13.35 22.41 -3.01
N MET A 284 -13.53 21.34 -3.79
CA MET A 284 -12.56 20.25 -3.89
C MET A 284 -11.20 20.74 -4.37
N LYS A 285 -11.16 21.65 -5.37
CA LYS A 285 -9.92 22.28 -5.82
C LYS A 285 -9.22 23.03 -4.68
N LYS A 286 -9.98 23.81 -3.89
CA LYS A 286 -9.44 24.54 -2.73
C LYS A 286 -8.88 23.60 -1.66
N GLU A 287 -9.60 22.52 -1.35
CA GLU A 287 -9.16 21.49 -0.41
C GLU A 287 -7.90 20.78 -0.90
N MET A 288 -7.87 20.37 -2.17
CA MET A 288 -6.70 19.73 -2.78
C MET A 288 -5.48 20.66 -2.77
N ILE A 289 -5.64 21.95 -3.09
CA ILE A 289 -4.57 22.93 -2.94
C ILE A 289 -4.16 23.06 -1.47
N SER A 290 -5.08 23.08 -0.51
CA SER A 290 -4.72 23.17 0.91
C SER A 290 -3.94 21.97 1.43
N LEU A 291 -4.21 20.77 0.91
CA LEU A 291 -3.52 19.53 1.26
C LEU A 291 -2.16 19.40 0.57
N LEU A 292 -2.03 19.91 -0.66
CA LEU A 292 -0.81 19.83 -1.46
C LEU A 292 0.11 21.04 -1.27
N SER A 293 -0.40 22.16 -0.75
CA SER A 293 0.43 23.33 -0.48
C SER A 293 1.42 22.95 0.63
N PRO A 294 2.75 23.04 0.38
CA PRO A 294 3.74 22.70 1.36
C PRO A 294 3.46 23.51 2.63
N GLN A 295 3.13 22.81 3.71
CA GLN A 295 3.08 23.41 5.02
C GLN A 295 4.49 23.95 5.26
N LYS A 296 4.70 25.25 5.04
CA LYS A 296 5.92 25.93 5.49
C LYS A 296 5.95 25.69 6.99
N GLN A 297 6.70 24.69 7.40
CA GLN A 297 7.10 24.53 8.78
C GLN A 297 7.64 25.91 9.17
N LYS A 298 7.02 26.52 10.18
CA LYS A 298 7.60 27.67 10.84
C LYS A 298 9.04 27.26 11.19
N PRO A 299 10.07 27.99 10.71
CA PRO A 299 11.42 27.77 11.18
C PRO A 299 11.40 27.97 12.70
N ARG A 300 11.72 26.90 13.41
CA ARG A 300 12.17 26.99 14.79
C ARG A 300 13.39 27.90 14.76
N GLU A 301 13.31 29.05 15.42
CA GLU A 301 14.40 30.01 15.53
C GLU A 301 15.69 29.32 15.99
N ARG A 302 16.61 29.16 15.04
CA ARG A 302 18.05 29.27 15.25
C ARG A 302 18.59 29.96 14.00
N ALA A 303 19.32 31.05 14.24
CA ALA A 303 20.10 31.80 13.27
C ALA A 303 20.91 30.89 12.35
N ASP A 304 20.97 31.17 11.05
CA ASP A 304 22.10 31.93 10.46
C ASP A 304 21.84 32.20 8.96
N ASP A 305 22.53 33.22 8.46
CA ASP A 305 22.48 33.77 7.10
C ASP A 305 22.70 32.75 5.97
N SER A 306 21.99 32.91 4.84
CA SER A 306 22.61 33.16 3.52
C SER A 306 21.64 32.99 2.34
N THR A 307 21.77 33.95 1.43
CA THR A 307 21.15 34.16 0.12
C THR A 307 21.24 32.99 -0.87
N GLY A 308 20.22 32.83 -1.72
CA GLY A 308 20.29 32.00 -2.92
C GLY A 308 18.99 31.91 -3.72
N THR A 309 18.84 32.78 -4.72
CA THR A 309 17.80 32.79 -5.77
C THR A 309 17.94 31.61 -6.75
N VAL A 310 16.90 30.81 -7.02
CA VAL A 310 16.69 30.13 -8.33
C VAL A 310 15.20 29.82 -8.60
N SER A 311 14.69 30.53 -9.61
CA SER A 311 13.79 30.12 -10.72
C SER A 311 12.53 29.27 -10.49
N ASP A 312 11.40 29.99 -10.45
CA ASP A 312 10.09 29.57 -10.96
C ASP A 312 10.16 29.42 -12.50
N SER A 313 10.22 28.19 -13.02
CA SER A 313 10.10 27.98 -14.48
C SER A 313 9.61 26.60 -14.93
N PHE A 314 8.81 25.87 -14.13
CA PHE A 314 8.34 24.53 -14.52
C PHE A 314 6.83 24.24 -14.42
N LEU A 315 5.99 25.22 -14.06
CA LEU A 315 4.54 24.98 -13.90
C LEU A 315 3.64 25.56 -15.00
N LEU A 316 4.18 26.13 -16.07
CA LEU A 316 3.38 26.76 -17.13
C LEU A 316 3.09 25.89 -18.36
N TYR A 317 3.57 24.65 -18.44
CA TYR A 317 3.47 23.86 -19.70
C TYR A 317 2.44 22.71 -19.72
N SER A 318 1.61 22.53 -18.70
CA SER A 318 0.63 21.41 -18.66
C SER A 318 -0.84 21.83 -18.59
N LEU A 319 -1.18 23.06 -18.98
CA LEU A 319 -2.55 23.58 -18.94
C LEU A 319 -3.05 24.10 -20.30
N GLN A 320 -2.70 23.41 -21.38
CA GLN A 320 -3.21 23.68 -22.73
C GLN A 320 -3.77 22.41 -23.40
N ILE A 321 -4.54 21.59 -22.70
CA ILE A 321 -5.45 20.60 -23.32
C ILE A 321 -6.69 20.45 -22.44
N ALA A 322 -7.68 21.33 -22.64
CA ALA A 322 -9.10 21.11 -22.35
C ALA A 322 -9.88 22.39 -22.66
N LEU A 323 -10.08 22.67 -23.95
CA LEU A 323 -11.25 23.40 -24.46
C LEU A 323 -12.05 22.44 -25.33
#